data_AF-A0A8X6Q7K5-F1
#
_entry.id   AF-A0A8X6Q7K5-F1
#
_cell.length_a   1.000
_cell.length_b   1.000
_cell.length_c   1.000
_cell.angle_alpha   90.00
_cell.angle_beta   90.00
_cell.angle_gamma   90.00
#
_symmetry.space_group_name_H-M   'P 1'
#
loop_
_entity.id
_entity.type
_entity.pdbx_description
1 polymer ?
#
loop_
_entity_poly.entity_id
_entity_poly.type
_entity_poly.pdbx_seq_one_letter_code
_entity_poly.pdbx_strand_id
1 'polypeptide(L)'
;MFFLECLHERMLKILHTKISQLFLRGGFELHKWVSNRPELLKDLSTSSHVLDKEFQDAPVKTLGMLWNPKVDCLTYKIKINDQVNFSKRGVLSEFASL
;
A
#
# COMPACT_ATOMS: atom_id res chain seq x y z
N MET A 1 21.72 -12.32 -14.95
CA MET A 1 21.10 -11.34 -14.03
C MET A 1 19.80 -10.78 -14.61
N PHE A 2 19.82 -10.08 -15.75
CA PHE A 2 18.62 -9.57 -16.45
C PHE A 2 17.50 -10.59 -16.75
N PHE A 3 17.85 -11.84 -17.09
CA PHE A 3 16.86 -12.88 -17.39
C PHE A 3 16.01 -13.29 -16.17
N LEU A 4 16.58 -13.24 -14.95
CA LEU A 4 15.88 -13.61 -13.72
C LEU A 4 14.91 -12.52 -13.25
N GLU A 5 15.27 -11.25 -13.44
CA GLU A 5 14.40 -10.10 -13.14
C GLU A 5 13.16 -10.08 -14.03
N CYS A 6 13.35 -10.31 -15.34
CA CYS A 6 12.25 -10.37 -16.31
C CYS A 6 11.29 -11.55 -16.05
N LEU A 7 11.81 -12.68 -15.54
CA LEU A 7 10.98 -13.85 -15.22
C LEU A 7 10.11 -13.62 -13.98
N HIS A 8 10.66 -12.94 -12.96
CA HIS A 8 9.90 -12.53 -11.77
C HIS A 8 8.76 -11.56 -12.09
N GLU A 9 9.00 -10.58 -12.96
CA GLU A 9 7.95 -9.65 -13.39
C GLU A 9 6.81 -10.35 -14.12
N ARG A 10 7.14 -11.28 -15.03
CA ARG A 10 6.12 -12.06 -15.76
C ARG A 10 5.26 -12.88 -14.81
N MET A 11 5.86 -13.51 -13.81
CA MET A 11 5.12 -14.27 -12.80
C MET A 11 4.17 -13.38 -11.99
N LEU A 12 4.62 -12.19 -11.58
CA LEU A 12 3.82 -11.25 -10.81
C LEU A 12 2.59 -10.76 -11.59
N LYS A 13 2.73 -10.53 -12.91
CA LYS A 13 1.60 -10.20 -13.79
C LYS A 13 0.59 -11.33 -13.89
N ILE A 14 1.05 -12.57 -14.05
CA ILE A 14 0.18 -13.75 -14.09
C ILE A 14 -0.62 -13.88 -12.79
N LEU A 15 0.04 -13.65 -11.65
CA LEU A 15 -0.61 -13.68 -10.33
C LEU A 15 -1.68 -12.60 -10.21
N HIS A 16 -1.37 -11.35 -10.60
CA HIS A 16 -2.33 -10.25 -10.56
C HIS A 16 -3.60 -10.58 -11.37
N THR A 17 -3.44 -11.06 -12.61
CA THR A 17 -4.57 -11.44 -13.46
C THR A 17 -5.39 -12.57 -12.86
N LYS A 18 -4.74 -13.61 -12.32
CA LYS A 18 -5.44 -14.72 -11.66
C LYS A 18 -6.26 -14.27 -10.45
N ILE A 19 -5.68 -13.40 -9.62
CA ILE A 19 -6.38 -12.85 -8.45
C ILE A 19 -7.57 -11.99 -8.90
N SER A 20 -7.37 -11.11 -9.89
CA SER A 20 -8.43 -10.26 -10.43
C SER A 20 -9.61 -11.08 -10.95
N GLN A 21 -9.35 -12.14 -11.71
CA GLN A 21 -10.38 -13.05 -12.22
C GLN A 21 -11.09 -13.82 -11.10
N LEU A 22 -10.36 -14.21 -10.05
CA LEU A 22 -10.94 -14.92 -8.92
C LEU A 22 -11.89 -14.01 -8.12
N PHE A 23 -11.51 -12.76 -7.88
CA PHE A 23 -12.38 -11.76 -7.27
C PHE A 23 -13.63 -11.53 -8.12
N LEU A 24 -13.46 -11.37 -9.45
CA LEU A 24 -14.58 -11.14 -10.37
C LEU A 24 -15.58 -12.30 -10.35
N ARG A 25 -15.10 -13.55 -10.27
CA ARG A 25 -15.96 -14.74 -10.11
C ARG A 25 -16.72 -14.75 -8.79
N GLY A 26 -16.15 -14.15 -7.75
CA GLY A 26 -16.83 -13.94 -6.47
C GLY A 26 -17.80 -12.76 -6.45
N GLY A 27 -17.95 -12.03 -7.56
CA GLY A 27 -18.76 -10.80 -7.63
C GLY A 27 -18.06 -9.57 -7.05
N PHE A 28 -16.74 -9.64 -6.85
CA PHE A 28 -15.93 -8.54 -6.34
C PHE A 28 -15.02 -7.98 -7.44
N GLU A 29 -14.91 -6.66 -7.51
CA GLU A 29 -13.94 -6.02 -8.38
C GLU A 29 -12.68 -5.67 -7.57
N LEU A 30 -11.50 -5.98 -8.12
CA LEU A 30 -10.23 -5.65 -7.48
C LEU A 30 -9.94 -4.15 -7.71
N HIS A 31 -10.38 -3.32 -6.78
CA HIS A 31 -10.25 -1.86 -6.91
C HIS A 31 -8.86 -1.30 -6.55
N LYS A 32 -8.05 -2.04 -5.77
CA LYS A 32 -6.80 -1.54 -5.21
C LYS A 32 -5.72 -2.60 -5.25
N TRP A 33 -4.63 -2.31 -5.96
CA TRP A 33 -3.41 -3.10 -5.94
C TRP A 33 -2.19 -2.22 -5.64
N VAL A 34 -1.33 -2.68 -4.74
CA VAL A 34 -0.11 -1.98 -4.34
C VAL A 34 1.04 -2.98 -4.43
N SER A 35 2.15 -2.55 -5.03
CA SER A 35 3.33 -3.38 -5.23
C SER A 35 4.58 -2.62 -4.83
N ASN A 36 5.57 -3.34 -4.30
CA ASN A 36 6.92 -2.82 -4.06
C ASN A 36 7.70 -2.55 -5.35
N ARG A 37 7.20 -3.00 -6.51
CA ARG A 37 7.78 -2.73 -7.82
C ARG A 37 6.88 -1.79 -8.62
N PRO A 38 7.25 -0.50 -8.77
CA PRO A 38 6.41 0.48 -9.46
C PRO A 38 6.23 0.16 -10.95
N GLU A 39 7.14 -0.60 -11.56
CA GLU A 39 7.05 -1.05 -12.95
C GLU A 39 5.84 -1.94 -13.20
N LEU A 40 5.44 -2.74 -12.22
CA LEU A 40 4.23 -3.55 -12.30
C LEU A 40 2.96 -2.70 -12.24
N LEU A 41 2.99 -1.58 -11.49
CA LEU A 41 1.85 -0.67 -11.39
C LEU A 41 1.67 0.15 -12.68
N LYS A 42 2.74 0.46 -13.40
CA LYS A 42 2.67 1.18 -14.69
C LYS A 42 1.91 0.37 -15.74
N ASP A 43 2.20 -0.91 -15.87
CA ASP A 43 1.52 -1.77 -16.85
C ASP A 43 0.05 -2.06 -16.50
N LEU A 44 -0.31 -1.97 -15.21
CA LEU A 44 -1.68 -2.16 -14.74
C LEU A 44 -2.54 -0.88 -14.82
N SER A 45 -1.89 0.28 -14.96
CA SER A 45 -2.56 1.60 -14.99
C SER A 45 -3.44 1.88 -16.20
N THR A 46 -3.40 1.00 -17.21
CA THR A 46 -4.33 1.04 -18.35
C THR A 46 -5.73 0.57 -17.96
N SER A 47 -5.84 -0.19 -16.86
CA SER A 47 -7.10 -0.53 -16.22
C SER A 47 -7.31 0.43 -15.05
N SER A 48 -8.53 0.94 -14.86
CA SER A 48 -8.97 1.90 -13.84
C SER A 48 -8.77 1.46 -12.37
N HIS A 49 -7.92 0.46 -12.12
CA HIS A 49 -7.64 -0.18 -10.83
C HIS A 49 -6.34 0.32 -10.18
N VAL A 50 -5.61 1.23 -10.83
CA VAL A 50 -4.45 1.87 -10.20
C VAL A 50 -4.94 3.01 -9.33
N LEU A 51 -4.82 2.79 -8.02
CA LEU A 51 -4.88 3.80 -6.98
C LEU A 51 -4.24 5.10 -7.48
N ASP A 52 -5.01 6.19 -7.38
CA ASP A 52 -4.58 7.54 -7.72
C ASP A 52 -3.12 7.77 -7.36
N LYS A 53 -2.39 8.51 -8.20
CA LYS A 53 -0.98 8.89 -7.98
C LYS A 53 -0.71 9.38 -6.55
N GLU A 54 -1.71 9.92 -5.87
CA GLU A 54 -1.68 10.29 -4.46
C GLU A 54 -1.27 9.14 -3.52
N PHE A 55 -1.60 7.88 -3.80
CA PHE A 55 -1.22 6.69 -3.02
C PHE A 55 0.08 6.01 -3.45
N GLN A 56 0.67 6.40 -4.58
CA GLN A 56 2.04 5.98 -4.90
C GLN A 56 3.09 6.73 -4.07
N ASP A 57 2.73 7.91 -3.56
CA ASP A 57 3.55 8.71 -2.66
C ASP A 57 2.98 8.81 -1.22
N ALA A 58 1.70 8.48 -1.00
CA ALA A 58 1.12 8.39 0.35
C ALA A 58 1.15 6.95 0.88
N PRO A 59 1.65 6.73 2.11
CA PRO A 59 1.69 5.40 2.68
C PRO A 59 0.30 4.82 2.94
N VAL A 60 0.15 3.53 2.70
CA VAL A 60 -1.12 2.80 2.84
C VAL A 60 -1.33 2.46 4.30
N LYS A 61 -2.51 2.76 4.87
CA LYS A 61 -2.86 2.31 6.21
C LYS A 61 -3.06 0.79 6.23
N THR A 62 -2.17 0.09 6.92
CA THR A 62 -2.17 -1.36 7.12
C THR A 62 -1.89 -1.65 8.58
N LEU A 63 -2.80 -2.36 9.25
CA LEU A 63 -2.68 -2.73 10.68
C LEU A 63 -2.50 -1.53 11.63
N GLY A 64 -3.16 -0.40 11.33
CA GLY A 64 -2.96 0.85 12.08
C GLY A 64 -1.66 1.59 11.74
N MET A 65 -0.76 0.96 11.00
CA MET A 65 0.52 1.55 10.56
C MET A 65 0.46 2.01 9.11
N LEU A 66 1.45 2.77 8.68
CA LEU A 66 1.61 3.32 7.34
C LEU A 66 2.64 2.50 6.56
N TRP A 67 2.22 1.67 5.60
CA TRP A 67 3.15 0.93 4.74
C TRP A 67 3.65 1.80 3.58
N ASN A 68 4.97 1.91 3.47
CA ASN A 68 5.64 2.48 2.30
C ASN A 68 6.07 1.33 1.36
N PRO A 69 5.36 1.12 0.24
CA PRO A 69 5.66 0.01 -0.66
C PRO A 69 7.00 0.16 -1.38
N LYS A 70 7.49 1.38 -1.62
CA LYS A 70 8.76 1.61 -2.36
C LYS A 70 9.98 1.04 -1.63
N VAL A 71 9.98 1.12 -0.30
CA VAL A 71 11.08 0.64 0.56
C VAL A 71 10.69 -0.60 1.36
N ASP A 72 9.47 -1.10 1.16
CA ASP A 72 8.88 -2.21 1.89
C ASP A 72 8.97 -2.07 3.43
N CYS A 73 8.62 -0.89 3.93
CA CYS A 73 8.72 -0.58 5.36
C CYS A 73 7.37 -0.15 5.94
N LEU A 74 7.07 -0.65 7.14
CA LEU A 74 6.00 -0.12 7.98
C LEU A 74 6.50 1.11 8.73
N THR A 75 5.72 2.18 8.66
CA THR A 75 6.02 3.50 9.22
C THR A 75 4.82 3.98 10.05
N TYR A 76 4.97 5.06 10.79
CA TYR A 76 3.86 5.75 11.47
C TYR A 76 4.14 7.26 11.43
N LYS A 77 3.10 8.09 11.47
CA LYS A 77 3.26 9.54 11.44
C LYS A 77 2.82 10.13 12.77
N ILE A 78 3.80 10.53 13.59
CA ILE A 78 3.52 11.29 14.82
C ILE A 78 3.33 12.76 14.46
N LYS A 79 2.23 13.36 14.91
CA LYS A 79 2.12 14.82 15.00
C LYS A 79 2.48 15.21 16.43
N ILE A 80 3.67 15.75 16.62
CA ILE A 80 4.06 16.25 17.95
C ILE A 80 3.35 17.59 18.15
N ASN A 81 2.46 17.65 19.13
CA ASN A 81 1.83 18.89 19.55
C ASN A 81 2.58 19.45 20.77
N ASP A 82 3.28 20.57 20.60
CA ASP A 82 4.07 21.19 21.66
C ASP A 82 3.21 21.86 22.75
N GLN A 83 1.88 21.93 22.57
CA GLN A 83 0.94 22.65 23.47
C GLN A 83 0.12 21.76 24.40
N VAL A 84 0.57 20.55 24.72
CA VAL A 84 -0.23 19.64 25.56
C VAL A 84 0.00 19.91 27.05
N ASN A 85 -1.06 20.32 27.75
CA ASN A 85 -1.16 20.15 29.20
C ASN A 85 -1.07 18.65 29.50
N PHE A 86 0.12 18.18 29.90
CA PHE A 86 0.42 16.76 30.11
C PHE A 86 -0.56 16.17 31.13
N SER A 87 -1.46 15.32 30.63
CA SER A 87 -2.33 14.49 31.46
C SER A 87 -2.13 13.04 31.08
N LYS A 88 -2.27 12.12 32.05
CA LYS A 88 -2.18 10.66 31.78
C LYS A 88 -3.14 10.24 30.64
N ARG A 89 -4.32 10.87 30.55
CA ARG A 89 -5.30 10.64 29.47
C ARG A 89 -4.85 11.19 28.13
N GLY A 90 -4.25 12.38 28.09
CA GLY A 90 -3.71 12.97 26.86
C GLY A 90 -2.62 12.09 26.24
N VAL A 91 -1.68 11.62 27.07
CA VAL A 91 -0.62 10.69 26.62
C VAL A 91 -1.21 9.40 26.04
N LEU A 92 -2.17 8.77 26.73
CA LEU A 92 -2.83 7.55 26.22
C LEU A 92 -3.64 7.80 24.94
N SER A 93 -4.31 8.95 24.83
CA SER A 93 -5.04 9.35 23.62
C SER A 93 -4.09 9.54 22.43
N GLU A 94 -2.90 10.12 22.67
CA GLU A 94 -1.85 10.28 21.66
C GLU A 94 -1.41 8.91 21.14
N PHE A 95 -1.09 7.96 22.04
CA PHE A 95 -0.70 6.61 21.68
C PHE A 95 -1.78 5.84 20.92
N ALA A 96 -3.05 6.04 21.24
CA ALA A 96 -4.16 5.40 20.55
C ALA A 96 -4.43 5.97 19.15
N SER A 97 -3.91 7.17 18.85
CA SER A 97 -4.06 7.84 17.56
C SER A 97 -2.95 7.52 16.55
N LEU A 98 -1.92 6.79 16.98
CA LEU A 98 -0.79 6.34 16.16
C LEU A 98 -1.22 5.34 15.07
#